data_AF-A5U325-F1
#
_entry.id   AF-A5U325-F1
#
_cell.length_a   1.000
_cell.length_b   1.000
_cell.length_c   1.000
_cell.angle_alpha   90.00
_cell.angle_beta   90.00
_cell.angle_gamma   90.00
#
_symmetry.space_group_name_H-M   'P 1'
#
loop_
_entity.id
_entity.type
_entity.pdbx_description
1 polymer ?
#
loop_
_entity_poly.entity_id
_entity_poly.type
_entity_poly.pdbx_seq_one_letter_code
_entity_poly.pdbx_strand_id
1 'polypeptide(L)'
;MAHLLGAEAVHLAYPTQVVFEAVTLGVNDGARIGIVGRNGDGKSSLLGLLTGQLRPDSGRVTRRSGLRVNALSQTDTLDPNRTVGWTLIGDQPEHQWAGNPRIRDVVAGLVSDIAWDTPVSTLSGGQRRRVQLASLLVGEWDVIALDEPTNHLDIQGITWLADHLRRRWARNTGGLLVVTHDRWFLDEVATTTWEVHDGIVEPFEGGYAAYVLQRVERDRLTAAAEAKRQNLLRKELAWLRRGAPARTCKPKFRIEAANQLIADVPPPRNTVELAKLAAARLGKDVVDLLGVSVSYQPSGGRPVLRDIEWRIGPGERIGIVGANGAGKSTLLGLIAGTVQPGVGRVKPSGWQCSISTGTIWHRLPTTGSPMC
;
A
#
# COMPACT_ATOMS: atom_id res chain seq x y z
N MET A 1 -0.49 29.06 8.49
CA MET A 1 -1.01 27.72 8.17
C MET A 1 -1.53 27.11 9.46
N ALA A 2 -2.79 26.68 9.50
CA ALA A 2 -3.34 26.06 10.70
C ALA A 2 -3.02 24.56 10.69
N HIS A 3 -2.59 24.07 11.85
CA HIS A 3 -2.25 22.67 12.08
C HIS A 3 -3.53 21.89 12.41
N LEU A 4 -3.77 20.78 11.69
CA LEU A 4 -4.96 19.94 11.84
C LEU A 4 -4.75 18.82 12.84
N LEU A 5 -3.71 18.02 12.62
CA LEU A 5 -3.33 16.86 13.43
C LEU A 5 -1.83 16.93 13.70
N GLY A 6 -1.40 16.55 14.90
CA GLY A 6 0.00 16.49 15.26
C GLY A 6 0.32 15.32 16.15
N ALA A 7 1.53 14.83 16.01
CA ALA A 7 2.17 13.88 16.90
C ALA A 7 3.41 14.55 17.48
N GLU A 8 3.56 14.51 18.79
CA GLU A 8 4.70 15.06 19.52
C GLU A 8 5.38 13.95 20.31
N ALA A 9 6.64 13.67 19.93
CA ALA A 9 7.50 12.63 20.53
C ALA A 9 6.75 11.31 20.78
N VAL A 10 5.96 10.87 19.79
CA VAL A 10 5.12 9.68 19.93
C VAL A 10 5.97 8.43 19.87
N HIS A 11 5.82 7.60 20.90
CA HIS A 11 6.38 6.25 20.98
C HIS A 11 5.26 5.22 20.86
N LEU A 12 5.51 4.16 20.09
CA LEU A 12 4.63 3.01 19.98
C LEU A 12 5.46 1.74 19.85
N ALA A 13 5.19 0.77 20.72
CA ALA A 13 5.79 -0.54 20.69
C ALA A 13 4.73 -1.64 20.82
N TYR A 14 4.88 -2.68 20.00
CA TYR A 14 4.21 -3.95 20.22
C TYR A 14 5.14 -4.89 20.98
N PRO A 15 4.63 -5.98 21.60
CA PRO A 15 5.45 -6.88 22.42
C PRO A 15 6.71 -7.42 21.74
N THR A 16 6.72 -7.52 20.42
CA THR A 16 7.82 -8.09 19.63
C THR A 16 8.67 -7.05 18.90
N GLN A 17 8.25 -5.77 18.84
CA GLN A 17 8.89 -4.76 18.01
C GLN A 17 8.48 -3.34 18.43
N VAL A 18 9.47 -2.45 18.51
CA VAL A 18 9.25 -1.00 18.56
C VAL A 18 8.91 -0.50 17.16
N VAL A 19 7.75 0.14 17.02
CA VAL A 19 7.26 0.67 15.73
C VAL A 19 7.69 2.11 15.55
N PHE A 20 7.60 2.92 16.60
CA PHE A 20 8.02 4.32 16.61
C PHE A 20 8.78 4.63 17.90
N GLU A 21 9.97 5.21 17.79
CA GLU A 21 10.79 5.59 18.94
C GLU A 21 10.38 6.95 19.53
N ALA A 22 10.41 8.00 18.71
CA ALA A 22 10.06 9.36 19.11
C ALA A 22 9.66 10.22 17.90
N VAL A 23 8.49 9.92 17.34
CA VAL A 23 8.03 10.55 16.10
C VAL A 23 7.31 11.87 16.37
N THR A 24 7.78 12.95 15.74
CA THR A 24 7.14 14.27 15.79
C THR A 24 6.78 14.73 14.38
N LEU A 25 5.48 14.89 14.11
CA LEU A 25 4.95 15.15 12.78
C LEU A 25 3.70 16.04 12.88
N GLY A 26 3.41 16.79 11.82
CA GLY A 26 2.22 17.62 11.73
C GLY A 26 1.54 17.50 10.37
N VAL A 27 0.22 17.45 10.38
CA VAL A 27 -0.65 17.55 9.20
C VAL A 27 -1.26 18.94 9.19
N ASN A 28 -0.95 19.73 8.17
CA ASN A 28 -1.45 21.08 8.01
C ASN A 28 -2.69 21.15 7.11
N ASP A 29 -3.43 22.25 7.17
CA ASP A 29 -4.51 22.54 6.22
C ASP A 29 -4.01 22.50 4.76
N GLY A 30 -4.72 21.78 3.90
CA GLY A 30 -4.38 21.53 2.51
C GLY A 30 -3.36 20.41 2.29
N ALA A 31 -2.84 19.78 3.35
CA ALA A 31 -1.85 18.73 3.22
C ALA A 31 -2.45 17.45 2.60
N ARG A 32 -1.80 16.96 1.54
CA ARG A 32 -2.10 15.65 0.94
C ARG A 32 -0.85 14.79 1.02
N ILE A 33 -0.85 13.88 1.99
CA ILE A 33 0.32 13.15 2.42
C ILE A 33 0.19 11.70 1.95
N GLY A 34 1.11 11.27 1.10
CA GLY A 34 1.32 9.87 0.76
C GLY A 34 2.26 9.23 1.77
N ILE A 35 1.92 8.07 2.31
CA ILE A 35 2.73 7.34 3.29
C ILE A 35 3.25 6.08 2.61
N VAL A 36 4.58 5.96 2.54
CA VAL A 36 5.30 4.85 1.91
C VAL A 36 6.26 4.21 2.92
N GLY A 37 6.65 2.98 2.66
CA GLY A 37 7.49 2.19 3.56
C GLY A 37 7.35 0.70 3.27
N ARG A 38 8.21 -0.12 3.87
CA ARG A 38 8.14 -1.58 3.74
C ARG A 38 6.93 -2.12 4.51
N ASN A 39 6.61 -3.38 4.27
CA ASN A 39 5.56 -4.05 5.02
C ASN A 39 6.09 -4.36 6.42
N GLY A 40 5.34 -3.94 7.45
CA GLY A 40 5.76 -4.06 8.84
C GLY A 40 6.44 -2.82 9.43
N ASP A 41 6.68 -1.77 8.64
CA ASP A 41 7.29 -0.52 9.13
C ASP A 41 6.30 0.35 9.94
N GLY A 42 5.03 -0.05 10.06
CA GLY A 42 4.05 0.65 10.90
C GLY A 42 3.19 1.70 10.20
N LYS A 43 3.11 1.71 8.86
CA LYS A 43 2.27 2.66 8.08
C LYS A 43 0.82 2.74 8.58
N SER A 44 0.16 1.59 8.74
CA SER A 44 -1.21 1.53 9.27
C SER A 44 -1.30 1.96 10.74
N SER A 45 -0.27 1.67 11.54
CA SER A 45 -0.17 2.14 12.92
C SER A 45 -0.03 3.66 13.00
N LEU A 46 0.75 4.28 12.08
CA LEU A 46 0.88 5.74 11.98
C LEU A 46 -0.47 6.40 11.67
N LEU A 47 -1.22 5.84 10.70
CA LEU A 47 -2.57 6.31 10.42
C LEU A 47 -3.45 6.21 11.67
N GLY A 48 -3.49 5.05 12.31
CA GLY A 48 -4.29 4.82 13.52
C GLY A 48 -3.94 5.78 14.66
N LEU A 49 -2.66 6.11 14.85
CA LEU A 49 -2.23 7.10 15.84
C LEU A 49 -2.75 8.49 15.50
N LEU A 50 -2.58 8.96 14.27
CA LEU A 50 -2.95 10.30 13.84
C LEU A 50 -4.47 10.50 13.81
N THR A 51 -5.22 9.47 13.44
CA THR A 51 -6.69 9.53 13.42
C THR A 51 -7.35 9.11 14.74
N GLY A 52 -6.55 8.71 15.73
CA GLY A 52 -6.99 8.48 17.11
C GLY A 52 -7.62 7.11 17.40
N GLN A 53 -7.56 6.15 16.46
CA GLN A 53 -7.97 4.76 16.70
C GLN A 53 -6.93 3.99 17.51
N LEU A 54 -5.66 4.43 17.47
CA LEU A 54 -4.58 3.86 18.25
C LEU A 54 -4.09 4.89 19.27
N ARG A 55 -3.86 4.45 20.51
CA ARG A 55 -3.24 5.29 21.54
C ARG A 55 -1.73 5.05 21.54
N PRO A 56 -0.92 6.11 21.65
CA PRO A 56 0.53 5.96 21.82
C PRO A 56 0.86 5.47 23.24
N ASP A 57 1.99 4.81 23.39
CA ASP A 57 2.50 4.39 24.71
C ASP A 57 3.10 5.57 25.47
N SER A 58 3.77 6.48 24.76
CA SER A 58 4.22 7.77 25.29
C SER A 58 4.20 8.86 24.21
N GLY A 59 4.37 10.11 24.63
CA GLY A 59 4.13 11.27 23.78
C GLY A 59 2.65 11.66 23.70
N ARG A 60 2.30 12.52 22.74
CA ARG A 60 0.93 13.03 22.59
C ARG A 60 0.54 13.17 21.13
N VAL A 61 -0.70 12.81 20.82
CA VAL A 61 -1.37 13.19 19.57
C VAL A 61 -2.31 14.37 19.85
N THR A 62 -2.16 15.45 19.12
CA THR A 62 -2.99 16.66 19.20
C THR A 62 -3.86 16.79 17.96
N ARG A 63 -5.07 17.33 18.15
CA ARG A 63 -6.02 17.60 17.07
C ARG A 63 -6.67 18.94 17.27
N ARG A 64 -6.95 19.66 16.18
CA ARG A 64 -7.74 20.90 16.24
C ARG A 64 -9.14 20.60 16.79
N SER A 65 -9.65 21.46 17.66
CA SER A 65 -11.01 21.33 18.19
C SER A 65 -12.05 21.40 17.07
N GLY A 66 -13.10 20.57 17.16
CA GLY A 66 -14.18 20.51 16.17
C GLY A 66 -13.85 19.81 14.84
N LEU A 67 -12.64 19.25 14.70
CA LEU A 67 -12.22 18.55 13.47
C LEU A 67 -12.96 17.22 13.29
N ARG A 68 -13.61 17.03 12.14
CA ARG A 68 -14.23 15.78 11.71
C ARG A 68 -13.18 14.92 11.01
N VAL A 69 -12.75 13.84 11.65
CA VAL A 69 -11.71 12.93 11.15
C VAL A 69 -12.30 11.55 10.98
N ASN A 70 -12.03 10.91 9.84
CA ASN A 70 -12.37 9.51 9.65
C ASN A 70 -11.27 8.77 8.88
N ALA A 71 -11.18 7.45 9.08
CA ALA A 71 -10.19 6.61 8.44
C ALA A 71 -10.80 5.35 7.85
N LEU A 72 -10.33 4.96 6.68
CA LEU A 72 -10.55 3.64 6.11
C LEU A 72 -9.38 2.74 6.53
N SER A 73 -9.55 1.97 7.60
CA SER A 73 -8.55 0.98 8.06
C SER A 73 -8.72 -0.35 7.32
N GLN A 74 -7.79 -1.31 7.45
CA GLN A 74 -7.94 -2.65 6.84
C GLN A 74 -9.09 -3.49 7.42
N THR A 75 -9.61 -3.11 8.58
CA THR A 75 -10.66 -3.86 9.26
C THR A 75 -12.04 -3.52 8.69
N ASP A 76 -12.86 -4.55 8.51
CA ASP A 76 -14.25 -4.39 8.10
C ASP A 76 -15.10 -3.84 9.26
N THR A 77 -15.79 -2.73 9.01
CA THR A 77 -16.62 -2.03 9.98
C THR A 77 -18.10 -2.00 9.59
N LEU A 78 -18.47 -2.62 8.46
CA LEU A 78 -19.84 -2.59 7.99
C LEU A 78 -20.72 -3.59 8.75
N ASP A 79 -21.97 -3.20 9.00
CA ASP A 79 -22.98 -4.11 9.54
C ASP A 79 -23.39 -5.12 8.45
N PRO A 80 -23.13 -6.43 8.64
CA PRO A 80 -23.39 -7.45 7.62
C PRO A 80 -24.88 -7.65 7.32
N ASN A 81 -25.76 -7.22 8.23
CA ASN A 81 -27.21 -7.39 8.09
C ASN A 81 -27.88 -6.21 7.38
N ARG A 82 -27.16 -5.10 7.16
CA ARG A 82 -27.69 -3.94 6.45
C ARG A 82 -27.55 -4.10 4.95
N THR A 83 -28.39 -3.38 4.22
CA THR A 83 -28.27 -3.25 2.77
C THR A 83 -27.20 -2.23 2.41
N VAL A 84 -26.68 -2.31 1.19
CA VAL A 84 -25.71 -1.34 0.66
C VAL A 84 -26.27 0.07 0.71
N GLY A 85 -27.53 0.27 0.31
CA GLY A 85 -28.17 1.57 0.37
C GLY A 85 -28.20 2.15 1.78
N TRP A 86 -28.66 1.36 2.75
CA TRP A 86 -28.67 1.78 4.15
C TRP A 86 -27.27 2.14 4.65
N THR A 87 -26.24 1.41 4.24
CA THR A 87 -24.86 1.63 4.67
C THR A 87 -24.28 2.95 4.13
N LEU A 88 -24.73 3.40 2.96
CA LEU A 88 -24.24 4.61 2.31
C LEU A 88 -24.98 5.88 2.75
N ILE A 89 -26.30 5.81 2.89
CA ILE A 89 -27.17 6.99 3.09
C ILE A 89 -28.06 6.89 4.33
N GLY A 90 -28.05 5.75 5.05
CA GLY A 90 -28.92 5.51 6.20
C GLY A 90 -30.41 5.52 5.84
N ASP A 91 -31.18 6.23 6.65
CA ASP A 91 -32.63 6.44 6.51
C ASP A 91 -33.00 7.54 5.50
N GLN A 92 -32.04 8.14 4.79
CA GLN A 92 -32.35 9.30 3.94
C GLN A 92 -33.28 8.92 2.78
N PRO A 93 -34.39 9.65 2.58
CA PRO A 93 -35.29 9.40 1.46
C PRO A 93 -34.60 9.51 0.10
N GLU A 94 -35.03 8.69 -0.87
CA GLU A 94 -34.34 8.56 -2.16
C GLU A 94 -34.16 9.88 -2.90
N HIS A 95 -35.20 10.72 -2.87
CA HIS A 95 -35.22 12.03 -3.51
C HIS A 95 -34.20 13.01 -2.90
N GLN A 96 -33.81 12.86 -1.63
CA GLN A 96 -32.89 13.78 -0.96
C GLN A 96 -31.44 13.48 -1.34
N TRP A 97 -31.03 12.21 -1.35
CA TRP A 97 -29.67 11.85 -1.74
C TRP A 97 -29.48 11.93 -3.26
N ALA A 98 -30.51 11.57 -4.05
CA ALA A 98 -30.45 11.71 -5.51
C ALA A 98 -30.33 13.17 -5.96
N GLY A 99 -30.76 14.11 -5.12
CA GLY A 99 -30.55 15.54 -5.30
C GLY A 99 -29.12 16.00 -5.00
N ASN A 100 -28.34 15.25 -4.24
CA ASN A 100 -26.98 15.61 -3.84
C ASN A 100 -25.94 15.15 -4.89
N PRO A 101 -25.31 16.07 -5.65
CA PRO A 101 -24.35 15.69 -6.69
C PRO A 101 -23.13 14.93 -6.16
N ARG A 102 -22.71 15.19 -4.91
CA ARG A 102 -21.55 14.51 -4.30
C ARG A 102 -21.83 13.04 -4.03
N ILE A 103 -23.02 12.73 -3.52
CA ILE A 103 -23.41 11.34 -3.23
C ILE A 103 -23.53 10.58 -4.55
N ARG A 104 -24.15 11.17 -5.57
CA ARG A 104 -24.25 10.55 -6.90
C ARG A 104 -22.90 10.28 -7.53
N ASP A 105 -21.95 11.22 -7.42
CA ASP A 105 -20.58 11.04 -7.92
C ASP A 105 -19.90 9.84 -7.24
N VAL A 106 -19.98 9.74 -5.90
CA VAL A 106 -19.40 8.61 -5.13
C VAL A 106 -20.03 7.28 -5.50
N VAL A 107 -21.36 7.23 -5.60
CA VAL A 107 -22.08 6.01 -5.98
C VAL A 107 -21.69 5.57 -7.39
N ALA A 108 -21.69 6.49 -8.35
CA ALA A 108 -21.35 6.20 -9.73
C ALA A 108 -19.89 5.76 -9.91
N GLY A 109 -18.97 6.31 -9.12
CA GLY A 109 -17.55 6.00 -9.22
C GLY A 109 -17.11 4.68 -8.56
N LEU A 110 -17.76 4.25 -7.49
CA LEU A 110 -17.28 3.11 -6.68
C LEU A 110 -18.21 1.90 -6.64
N VAL A 111 -19.53 2.10 -6.70
CA VAL A 111 -20.52 1.05 -6.39
C VAL A 111 -21.64 0.95 -7.43
N SER A 112 -21.42 1.46 -8.64
CA SER A 112 -22.41 1.44 -9.73
C SER A 112 -22.84 0.04 -10.17
N ASP A 113 -22.03 -0.97 -9.89
CA ASP A 113 -22.26 -2.39 -10.23
C ASP A 113 -22.91 -3.19 -9.09
N ILE A 114 -23.26 -2.56 -7.97
CA ILE A 114 -23.84 -3.22 -6.79
C ILE A 114 -25.28 -2.73 -6.60
N ALA A 115 -26.23 -3.65 -6.45
CA ALA A 115 -27.62 -3.31 -6.21
C ALA A 115 -27.83 -2.80 -4.77
N TRP A 116 -28.70 -1.80 -4.62
CA TRP A 116 -28.89 -1.06 -3.36
C TRP A 116 -29.50 -1.89 -2.23
N ASP A 117 -30.35 -2.83 -2.60
CA ASP A 117 -31.06 -3.79 -1.73
C ASP A 117 -30.19 -4.99 -1.33
N THR A 118 -29.01 -5.13 -1.91
CA THR A 118 -28.10 -6.24 -1.63
C THR A 118 -27.60 -6.16 -0.17
N PRO A 119 -27.73 -7.23 0.63
CA PRO A 119 -27.15 -7.28 1.98
C PRO A 119 -25.62 -7.28 1.95
N VAL A 120 -24.98 -6.54 2.85
CA VAL A 120 -23.52 -6.42 2.93
C VAL A 120 -22.83 -7.78 3.14
N SER A 121 -23.48 -8.69 3.85
CA SER A 121 -23.00 -10.07 4.07
C SER A 121 -22.76 -10.86 2.77
N THR A 122 -23.51 -10.57 1.71
CA THR A 122 -23.43 -11.28 0.42
C THR A 122 -22.32 -10.75 -0.49
N LEU A 123 -21.73 -9.59 -0.16
CA LEU A 123 -20.71 -8.96 -0.97
C LEU A 123 -19.38 -9.71 -0.88
N SER A 124 -18.68 -9.78 -2.01
CA SER A 124 -17.26 -10.18 -2.01
C SER A 124 -16.41 -9.18 -1.21
N GLY A 125 -15.26 -9.61 -0.70
CA GLY A 125 -14.37 -8.73 0.08
C GLY A 125 -13.99 -7.43 -0.66
N GLY A 126 -13.78 -7.51 -1.98
CA GLY A 126 -13.51 -6.33 -2.82
C GLY A 126 -14.73 -5.40 -2.96
N GLN A 127 -15.93 -5.95 -3.17
CA GLN A 127 -17.16 -5.15 -3.19
C GLN A 127 -17.42 -4.49 -1.85
N ARG A 128 -17.22 -5.21 -0.75
CA ARG A 128 -17.38 -4.69 0.60
C ARG A 128 -16.41 -3.55 0.89
N ARG A 129 -15.14 -3.70 0.47
CA ARG A 129 -14.13 -2.64 0.58
C ARG A 129 -14.54 -1.37 -0.17
N ARG A 130 -15.11 -1.51 -1.37
CA ARG A 130 -15.65 -0.37 -2.14
C ARG A 130 -16.83 0.30 -1.45
N VAL A 131 -17.74 -0.47 -0.85
CA VAL A 131 -18.85 0.08 -0.07
C VAL A 131 -18.37 0.82 1.18
N GLN A 132 -17.35 0.31 1.89
CA GLN A 132 -16.73 1.03 3.02
C GLN A 132 -16.12 2.36 2.57
N LEU A 133 -15.35 2.35 1.48
CA LEU A 133 -14.76 3.56 0.92
C LEU A 133 -15.85 4.55 0.50
N ALA A 134 -16.90 4.10 -0.17
CA ALA A 134 -18.02 4.94 -0.57
C ALA A 134 -18.75 5.54 0.64
N SER A 135 -19.03 4.75 1.68
CA SER A 135 -19.66 5.23 2.93
C SER A 135 -18.82 6.32 3.59
N LEU A 136 -17.49 6.13 3.63
CA LEU A 136 -16.57 7.15 4.13
C LEU A 136 -16.59 8.42 3.26
N LEU A 137 -16.59 8.30 1.94
CA LEU A 137 -16.56 9.47 1.04
C LEU A 137 -17.88 10.24 0.99
N VAL A 138 -19.02 9.60 1.27
CA VAL A 138 -20.33 10.27 1.38
C VAL A 138 -20.37 11.22 2.59
N GLY A 139 -19.73 10.85 3.71
CA GLY A 139 -19.67 11.69 4.90
C GLY A 139 -18.87 12.98 4.70
N GLU A 140 -19.17 14.03 5.47
CA GLU A 140 -18.38 15.26 5.47
C GLU A 140 -17.25 15.21 6.50
N TRP A 141 -16.01 15.20 6.01
CA TRP A 141 -14.80 15.07 6.83
C TRP A 141 -13.80 16.18 6.51
N ASP A 142 -13.20 16.74 7.55
CA ASP A 142 -12.10 17.69 7.42
C ASP A 142 -10.79 16.97 7.14
N VAL A 143 -10.59 15.78 7.73
CA VAL A 143 -9.43 14.92 7.44
C VAL A 143 -9.88 13.50 7.14
N ILE A 144 -9.33 12.94 6.06
CA ILE A 144 -9.52 11.54 5.69
C ILE A 144 -8.19 10.82 5.71
N ALA A 145 -8.15 9.66 6.35
CA ALA A 145 -7.06 8.70 6.22
C ALA A 145 -7.52 7.47 5.42
N LEU A 146 -6.71 7.01 4.47
CA LEU A 146 -7.01 5.85 3.65
C LEU A 146 -5.85 4.84 3.72
N ASP A 147 -6.14 3.62 4.14
CA ASP A 147 -5.18 2.51 4.11
C ASP A 147 -5.47 1.60 2.92
N GLU A 148 -4.57 1.62 1.93
CA GLU A 148 -4.64 0.90 0.65
C GLU A 148 -6.01 1.04 -0.07
N PRO A 149 -6.46 2.27 -0.39
CA PRO A 149 -7.78 2.48 -0.99
C PRO A 149 -7.87 2.03 -2.45
N THR A 150 -6.74 1.89 -3.14
CA THR A 150 -6.67 1.46 -4.55
C THR A 150 -6.86 -0.05 -4.69
N ASN A 151 -6.73 -0.81 -3.61
CA ASN A 151 -6.94 -2.25 -3.63
C ASN A 151 -8.40 -2.56 -4.02
N HIS A 152 -8.55 -3.50 -4.95
CA HIS A 152 -9.84 -3.95 -5.49
C HIS A 152 -10.60 -2.89 -6.31
N LEU A 153 -9.96 -1.77 -6.66
CA LEU A 153 -10.45 -0.84 -7.68
C LEU A 153 -9.86 -1.21 -9.05
N ASP A 154 -10.63 -0.98 -10.10
CA ASP A 154 -10.11 -1.01 -11.47
C ASP A 154 -9.54 0.36 -11.84
N ILE A 155 -8.94 0.46 -13.02
CA ILE A 155 -8.28 1.69 -13.49
C ILE A 155 -9.24 2.88 -13.50
N GLN A 156 -10.52 2.66 -13.84
CA GLN A 156 -11.54 3.71 -13.85
C GLN A 156 -11.86 4.18 -12.43
N GLY A 157 -12.06 3.26 -11.48
CA GLY A 157 -12.29 3.57 -10.08
C GLY A 157 -11.10 4.28 -9.42
N ILE A 158 -9.86 3.89 -9.74
CA ILE A 158 -8.64 4.53 -9.24
C ILE A 158 -8.54 5.97 -9.76
N THR A 159 -8.78 6.17 -11.06
CA THR A 159 -8.75 7.50 -11.70
C THR A 159 -9.83 8.40 -11.10
N TRP A 160 -11.06 7.88 -10.98
CA TRP A 160 -12.17 8.61 -10.37
C TRP A 160 -11.85 8.99 -8.92
N LEU A 161 -11.28 8.07 -8.12
CA LEU A 161 -10.95 8.32 -6.72
C LEU A 161 -9.90 9.42 -6.59
N ALA A 162 -8.87 9.40 -7.44
CA ALA A 162 -7.84 10.44 -7.45
C ALA A 162 -8.46 11.82 -7.75
N ASP A 163 -9.30 11.91 -8.79
CA ASP A 163 -9.99 13.16 -9.15
C ASP A 163 -10.98 13.63 -8.09
N HIS A 164 -11.68 12.71 -7.43
CA HIS A 164 -12.60 13.00 -6.35
C HIS A 164 -11.84 13.60 -5.15
N LEU A 165 -10.77 12.95 -4.70
CA LEU A 165 -9.97 13.42 -3.55
C LEU A 165 -9.28 14.76 -3.82
N ARG A 166 -8.80 14.99 -5.05
CA ARG A 166 -8.20 16.27 -5.45
C ARG A 166 -9.17 17.45 -5.38
N ARG A 167 -10.45 17.21 -5.71
CA ARG A 167 -11.49 18.26 -5.76
C ARG A 167 -12.28 18.38 -4.46
N ARG A 168 -12.09 17.46 -3.52
CA ARG A 168 -12.89 17.36 -2.29
C ARG A 168 -12.73 18.58 -1.37
N TRP A 169 -11.52 19.09 -1.23
CA TRP A 169 -11.24 20.27 -0.40
C TRP A 169 -10.71 21.44 -1.23
N ALA A 170 -10.91 22.66 -0.74
CA ALA A 170 -10.21 23.82 -1.29
C ALA A 170 -8.71 23.72 -0.99
N ARG A 171 -7.89 24.41 -1.79
CA ARG A 171 -6.42 24.29 -1.80
C ARG A 171 -5.75 24.40 -0.41
N ASN A 172 -6.36 25.13 0.52
CA ASN A 172 -5.81 25.41 1.86
C ASN A 172 -6.75 24.95 2.99
N THR A 173 -7.52 23.89 2.76
CA THR A 173 -8.44 23.35 3.76
C THR A 173 -8.38 21.84 3.78
N GLY A 174 -8.56 21.27 4.96
CA GLY A 174 -8.68 19.83 5.14
C GLY A 174 -7.36 19.08 4.96
N GLY A 175 -7.40 17.77 5.09
CA GLY A 175 -6.20 16.94 5.04
C GLY A 175 -6.49 15.54 4.49
N LEU A 176 -5.53 15.01 3.75
CA LEU A 176 -5.56 13.65 3.25
C LEU A 176 -4.29 12.93 3.68
N LEU A 177 -4.46 11.77 4.30
CA LEU A 177 -3.40 10.81 4.57
C LEU A 177 -3.72 9.55 3.76
N VAL A 178 -2.80 9.07 2.93
CA VAL A 178 -3.01 7.84 2.17
C VAL A 178 -1.81 6.93 2.25
N VAL A 179 -2.02 5.70 2.67
CA VAL A 179 -1.05 4.61 2.54
C VAL A 179 -1.41 3.86 1.27
N THR A 180 -0.51 3.81 0.29
CA THR A 180 -0.70 2.95 -0.88
C THR A 180 0.61 2.54 -1.52
N HIS A 181 0.61 1.38 -2.17
CA HIS A 181 1.66 0.95 -3.08
C HIS A 181 1.48 1.44 -4.52
N ASP A 182 0.35 2.09 -4.85
CA ASP A 182 0.11 2.63 -6.19
C ASP A 182 0.87 3.96 -6.40
N ARG A 183 1.91 3.88 -7.23
CA ARG A 183 2.81 4.99 -7.53
C ARG A 183 2.11 6.11 -8.29
N TRP A 184 1.26 5.75 -9.25
CA TRP A 184 0.55 6.72 -10.07
C TRP A 184 -0.44 7.50 -9.21
N PHE A 185 -1.18 6.79 -8.35
CA PHE A 185 -2.12 7.42 -7.43
C PHE A 185 -1.44 8.41 -6.47
N LEU A 186 -0.27 8.06 -5.94
CA LEU A 186 0.52 8.97 -5.11
C LEU A 186 0.98 10.21 -5.87
N ASP A 187 1.46 10.05 -7.10
CA ASP A 187 1.88 11.19 -7.94
C ASP A 187 0.71 12.13 -8.28
N GLU A 188 -0.49 11.59 -8.48
CA GLU A 188 -1.67 12.39 -8.80
C GLU A 188 -2.26 13.14 -7.60
N VAL A 189 -2.24 12.53 -6.41
CA VAL A 189 -2.99 13.02 -5.25
C VAL A 189 -2.09 13.67 -4.20
N ALA A 190 -0.90 13.13 -3.95
CA ALA A 190 -0.04 13.59 -2.85
C ALA A 190 0.80 14.81 -3.22
N THR A 191 0.92 15.74 -2.28
CA THR A 191 1.83 16.91 -2.35
C THR A 191 3.10 16.68 -1.56
N THR A 192 3.07 15.74 -0.64
CA THR A 192 4.17 15.40 0.28
C THR A 192 4.14 13.89 0.45
N THR A 193 5.31 13.27 0.50
CA THR A 193 5.47 11.84 0.73
C THR A 193 6.21 11.61 2.04
N TRP A 194 5.66 10.82 2.94
CA TRP A 194 6.30 10.41 4.18
C TRP A 194 6.82 8.99 4.03
N GLU A 195 8.14 8.82 4.18
CA GLU A 195 8.74 7.49 4.27
C GLU A 195 8.78 7.05 5.73
N VAL A 196 8.15 5.91 6.02
CA VAL A 196 8.25 5.23 7.31
C VAL A 196 9.26 4.11 7.19
N HIS A 197 10.33 4.18 7.98
CA HIS A 197 11.34 3.13 8.07
C HIS A 197 12.07 3.24 9.41
N ASP A 198 12.62 2.13 9.92
CA ASP A 198 13.55 2.12 11.06
C ASP A 198 13.08 2.90 12.30
N GLY A 199 11.78 2.90 12.58
CA GLY A 199 11.21 3.61 13.74
C GLY A 199 11.04 5.12 13.58
N ILE A 200 11.39 5.67 12.41
CA ILE A 200 11.30 7.08 12.09
C ILE A 200 10.36 7.34 10.90
N VAL A 201 9.97 8.60 10.75
CA VAL A 201 9.16 9.07 9.64
C VAL A 201 9.84 10.30 9.02
N GLU A 202 10.22 10.19 7.76
CA GLU A 202 10.91 11.25 7.03
C GLU A 202 10.00 11.87 5.97
N PRO A 203 9.75 13.20 6.03
CA PRO A 203 8.96 13.89 5.02
C PRO A 203 9.79 14.28 3.79
N PHE A 204 9.23 14.06 2.62
CA PHE A 204 9.75 14.44 1.30
C PHE A 204 8.72 15.29 0.56
N GLU A 205 9.19 16.26 -0.21
CA GLU A 205 8.31 17.12 -1.00
C GLU A 205 7.93 16.47 -2.34
N GLY A 206 6.67 16.56 -2.72
CA GLY A 206 6.13 16.02 -3.96
C GLY A 206 5.55 14.60 -3.83
N GLY A 207 5.13 14.07 -4.99
CA GLY A 207 4.63 12.70 -5.13
C GLY A 207 5.73 11.65 -5.06
N TYR A 208 5.38 10.42 -5.43
CA TYR A 208 6.26 9.26 -5.40
C TYR A 208 7.52 9.43 -6.26
N ALA A 209 7.39 9.96 -7.48
CA ALA A 209 8.53 10.14 -8.38
C ALA A 209 9.59 11.11 -7.79
N ALA A 210 9.14 12.22 -7.22
CA ALA A 210 10.00 13.20 -6.55
C ALA A 210 10.69 12.60 -5.32
N TYR A 211 9.92 11.85 -4.51
CA TYR A 211 10.45 11.11 -3.37
C TYR A 211 11.57 10.13 -3.77
N VAL A 212 11.39 9.32 -4.81
CA VAL A 212 12.43 8.36 -5.24
C VAL A 212 13.72 9.08 -5.65
N LEU A 213 13.61 10.20 -6.36
CA LEU A 213 14.79 11.00 -6.74
C LEU A 213 15.49 11.59 -5.51
N GLN A 214 14.73 12.18 -4.57
CA GLN A 214 15.28 12.75 -3.34
C GLN A 214 15.96 11.67 -2.47
N ARG A 215 15.37 10.48 -2.39
CA ARG A 215 15.94 9.34 -1.66
C ARG A 215 17.28 8.91 -2.25
N VAL A 216 17.36 8.71 -3.57
CA VAL A 216 18.61 8.29 -4.23
C VAL A 216 19.71 9.33 -4.03
N GLU A 217 19.39 10.62 -4.14
CA GLU A 217 20.36 11.68 -3.90
C GLU A 217 20.83 11.71 -2.45
N ARG A 218 19.91 11.55 -1.49
CA ARG A 218 20.25 11.50 -0.05
C ARG A 218 21.12 10.30 0.30
N ASP A 219 20.81 9.12 -0.25
CA ASP A 219 21.62 7.91 -0.08
C ASP A 219 23.04 8.12 -0.64
N ARG A 220 23.15 8.77 -1.80
CA ARG A 220 24.43 9.11 -2.42
C ARG A 220 25.25 10.07 -1.55
N LEU A 221 24.62 11.13 -1.03
CA LEU A 221 25.27 12.10 -0.14
C LEU A 221 25.73 11.43 1.17
N THR A 222 24.90 10.56 1.73
CA THR A 222 25.20 9.81 2.96
C THR A 222 26.37 8.84 2.74
N ALA A 223 26.37 8.09 1.64
CA ALA A 223 27.45 7.19 1.28
C ALA A 223 28.78 7.94 1.05
N ALA A 224 28.73 9.10 0.40
CA ALA A 224 29.91 9.94 0.19
C ALA A 224 30.46 10.50 1.52
N ALA A 225 29.57 10.92 2.44
CA ALA A 225 29.95 11.38 3.77
C ALA A 225 30.58 10.26 4.61
N GLU A 226 29.99 9.06 4.59
CA GLU A 226 30.51 7.89 5.29
C GLU A 226 31.86 7.44 4.72
N ALA A 227 32.01 7.40 3.39
CA ALA A 227 33.30 7.11 2.76
C ALA A 227 34.38 8.14 3.16
N LYS A 228 34.03 9.42 3.26
CA LYS A 228 34.94 10.47 3.75
C LYS A 228 35.30 10.26 5.22
N ARG A 229 34.33 9.90 6.08
CA ARG A 229 34.53 9.56 7.50
C ARG A 229 35.47 8.36 7.65
N GLN A 230 35.23 7.27 6.92
CA GLN A 230 36.09 6.08 6.95
C GLN A 230 37.51 6.36 6.47
N ASN A 231 37.67 7.19 5.43
CA ASN A 231 38.99 7.59 4.95
C ASN A 231 39.75 8.48 5.95
N LEU A 232 39.05 9.37 6.66
CA LEU A 232 39.64 10.13 7.77
C LEU A 232 40.07 9.21 8.92
N LEU A 233 39.20 8.29 9.33
CA LEU A 233 39.50 7.29 10.37
C LEU A 233 40.69 6.40 9.99
N ARG A 234 40.77 5.92 8.73
CA ARG A 234 41.91 5.16 8.22
C ARG A 234 43.20 5.96 8.27
N LYS A 235 43.17 7.25 7.89
CA LYS A 235 44.34 8.14 7.95
C LYS A 235 44.81 8.37 9.39
N GLU A 236 43.89 8.58 10.33
CA GLU A 236 44.21 8.72 11.75
C GLU A 236 44.77 7.43 12.35
N LEU A 237 44.15 6.28 12.07
CA LEU A 237 44.65 4.96 12.49
C LEU A 237 46.05 4.67 11.93
N ALA A 238 46.31 5.01 10.65
CA ALA A 238 47.63 4.85 10.04
C ALA A 238 48.68 5.83 10.62
N TRP A 239 48.27 6.99 11.14
CA TRP A 239 49.14 7.90 11.88
C TRP A 239 49.44 7.35 13.28
N LEU A 240 48.43 6.85 14.00
CA LEU A 240 48.59 6.21 15.32
C LEU A 240 49.50 4.98 15.25
N ARG A 241 49.32 4.11 14.23
CA ARG A 241 50.15 2.91 14.01
C ARG A 241 51.62 3.21 13.68
N ARG A 242 51.92 4.37 13.08
CA ARG A 242 53.31 4.78 12.78
C ARG A 242 54.06 5.30 14.01
N GLY A 243 53.41 5.42 15.16
CA GLY A 243 54.00 5.87 16.41
C GLY A 243 54.15 7.39 16.45
N ALA A 244 53.30 8.06 17.24
CA ALA A 244 53.45 9.49 17.49
C ALA A 244 54.67 9.76 18.40
N PRO A 245 55.57 10.70 18.07
CA PRO A 245 56.68 11.06 18.96
C PRO A 245 56.13 11.59 20.29
N ALA A 246 56.40 10.86 21.37
CA ALA A 246 55.76 10.96 22.68
C ALA A 246 56.22 12.17 23.55
N ARG A 247 56.18 13.40 23.02
CA ARG A 247 56.69 14.58 23.78
C ARG A 247 55.75 15.78 23.97
N THR A 248 54.46 15.73 23.66
CA THR A 248 53.55 16.87 23.97
C THR A 248 52.15 16.41 24.38
N CYS A 249 51.33 17.30 24.97
CA CYS A 249 49.96 17.03 25.46
C CYS A 249 48.87 16.98 24.36
N LYS A 250 49.16 17.42 23.13
CA LYS A 250 48.27 17.33 21.95
C LYS A 250 47.77 15.91 21.55
N PRO A 251 48.46 14.79 21.83
CA PRO A 251 48.04 13.44 21.45
C PRO A 251 46.83 12.90 22.24
N LYS A 252 46.68 13.23 23.53
CA LYS A 252 45.58 12.70 24.37
C LYS A 252 44.19 13.11 23.84
N PHE A 253 44.05 14.39 23.47
CA PHE A 253 42.79 14.96 22.97
C PHE A 253 42.31 14.34 21.64
N ARG A 254 43.25 13.90 20.79
CA ARG A 254 42.94 13.24 19.50
C ARG A 254 42.61 11.75 19.66
N ILE A 255 43.17 11.09 20.68
CA ILE A 255 42.87 9.69 20.99
C ILE A 255 41.44 9.56 21.56
N GLU A 256 41.00 10.49 22.41
CA GLU A 256 39.61 10.53 22.90
C GLU A 256 38.61 10.83 21.77
N ALA A 257 38.91 11.79 20.87
CA ALA A 257 38.07 12.10 19.72
C ALA A 257 37.92 10.90 18.76
N ALA A 258 39.00 10.14 18.53
CA ALA A 258 38.98 8.94 17.71
C ALA A 258 38.16 7.80 18.34
N ASN A 259 38.22 7.62 19.67
CA ASN A 259 37.43 6.62 20.38
C ASN A 259 35.92 6.93 20.38
N GLN A 260 35.54 8.21 20.47
CA GLN A 260 34.13 8.62 20.33
C GLN A 260 33.59 8.32 18.91
N LEU A 261 34.39 8.54 17.86
CA LEU A 261 33.99 8.24 16.49
C LEU A 261 33.81 6.73 16.20
N ILE A 262 34.41 5.84 16.99
CA ILE A 262 34.31 4.38 16.87
C ILE A 262 33.04 3.83 17.54
N ALA A 263 32.50 4.52 18.55
CA ALA A 263 31.28 4.10 19.25
C ALA A 263 30.01 4.23 18.39
N ASP A 264 29.98 5.18 17.44
CA ASP A 264 28.81 5.52 16.60
C ASP A 264 28.79 4.81 15.23
N VAL A 265 29.19 3.54 15.17
CA VAL A 265 29.14 2.74 13.91
C VAL A 265 28.09 1.63 14.05
N PRO A 266 26.91 1.77 13.43
CA PRO A 266 25.93 0.69 13.35
C PRO A 266 26.48 -0.51 12.56
N PRO A 267 26.10 -1.75 12.90
CA PRO A 267 26.53 -2.92 12.14
C PRO A 267 25.99 -2.88 10.71
N PRO A 268 26.79 -3.32 9.71
CA PRO A 268 26.36 -3.35 8.32
C PRO A 268 25.15 -4.29 8.16
N ARG A 269 24.07 -3.77 7.55
CA ARG A 269 22.91 -4.56 7.14
C ARG A 269 23.32 -5.46 5.97
N ASN A 270 23.32 -6.76 6.19
CA ASN A 270 23.49 -7.78 5.16
C ASN A 270 22.32 -7.71 4.17
N THR A 271 22.57 -7.16 2.98
CA THR A 271 21.66 -7.27 1.84
C THR A 271 22.20 -8.27 0.85
N VAL A 272 22.06 -9.55 1.14
CA VAL A 272 22.19 -10.60 0.14
C VAL A 272 21.15 -11.67 0.45
N GLU A 273 19.97 -11.55 -0.13
CA GLU A 273 19.09 -12.68 -0.45
C GLU A 273 17.87 -12.18 -1.22
N LEU A 274 17.98 -12.13 -2.56
CA LEU A 274 16.87 -12.23 -3.53
C LEU A 274 17.41 -12.18 -4.98
N ALA A 275 18.47 -12.93 -5.26
CA ALA A 275 19.05 -13.04 -6.61
C ALA A 275 19.38 -14.49 -7.01
N LYS A 276 18.66 -15.48 -6.48
CA LYS A 276 18.76 -16.88 -6.90
C LYS A 276 17.40 -17.53 -6.85
N LEU A 277 16.57 -17.32 -7.89
CA LEU A 277 15.46 -18.21 -8.29
C LEU A 277 14.84 -17.68 -9.59
N ALA A 278 15.57 -17.75 -10.71
CA ALA A 278 14.99 -17.54 -12.04
C ALA A 278 15.91 -18.10 -13.13
N ALA A 279 16.08 -19.42 -13.18
CA ALA A 279 16.66 -20.08 -14.36
C ALA A 279 16.13 -21.50 -14.51
N ALA A 280 14.81 -21.66 -14.54
CA ALA A 280 14.20 -22.83 -15.19
C ALA A 280 13.85 -22.41 -16.62
N ARG A 281 14.56 -22.98 -17.61
CA ARG A 281 14.21 -22.81 -19.03
C ARG A 281 12.81 -23.40 -19.25
N LEU A 282 11.82 -22.55 -19.53
CA LEU A 282 10.49 -22.99 -19.94
C LEU A 282 10.52 -23.52 -21.37
N GLY A 283 9.80 -24.63 -21.62
CA GLY A 283 9.55 -25.17 -22.95
C GLY A 283 8.60 -24.29 -23.80
N LYS A 284 8.39 -24.67 -25.05
CA LYS A 284 7.82 -23.82 -26.13
C LYS A 284 6.36 -23.35 -25.94
N ASP A 285 5.56 -24.05 -25.15
CA ASP A 285 4.13 -23.75 -24.92
C ASP A 285 3.81 -23.80 -23.41
N VAL A 286 3.04 -22.84 -22.86
CA VAL A 286 2.70 -22.77 -21.43
C VAL A 286 1.22 -23.06 -21.18
N VAL A 287 0.28 -22.29 -21.76
CA VAL A 287 -1.17 -22.58 -21.67
C VAL A 287 -1.88 -22.08 -22.93
N ASP A 288 -2.73 -22.92 -23.53
CA ASP A 288 -3.64 -22.51 -24.61
C ASP A 288 -5.10 -22.58 -24.15
N LEU A 289 -5.83 -21.47 -24.30
CA LEU A 289 -7.28 -21.36 -24.23
C LEU A 289 -7.82 -21.39 -25.67
N LEU A 290 -8.66 -22.36 -26.00
CA LEU A 290 -9.19 -22.57 -27.34
C LEU A 290 -10.73 -22.49 -27.31
N GLY A 291 -11.28 -21.40 -27.84
CA GLY A 291 -12.72 -21.15 -27.94
C GLY A 291 -13.45 -21.17 -26.60
N VAL A 292 -12.80 -20.68 -25.53
CA VAL A 292 -13.29 -20.88 -24.17
C VAL A 292 -14.40 -19.89 -23.81
N SER A 293 -15.53 -20.42 -23.35
CA SER A 293 -16.63 -19.62 -22.80
C SER A 293 -17.01 -20.08 -21.39
N VAL A 294 -17.28 -19.13 -20.49
CA VAL A 294 -17.68 -19.39 -19.10
C VAL A 294 -18.90 -18.55 -18.73
N SER A 295 -19.88 -19.19 -18.10
CA SER A 295 -21.09 -18.56 -17.57
C SER A 295 -21.33 -19.04 -16.14
N TYR A 296 -21.74 -18.15 -15.23
CA TYR A 296 -22.12 -18.54 -13.86
C TYR A 296 -23.63 -18.39 -13.69
N GLN A 297 -24.30 -19.40 -13.14
CA GLN A 297 -25.69 -19.26 -12.67
C GLN A 297 -25.68 -18.46 -11.35
N PRO A 298 -26.59 -17.49 -11.13
CA PRO A 298 -27.88 -17.29 -11.81
C PRO A 298 -27.89 -16.12 -12.81
N SER A 299 -26.75 -15.72 -13.38
CA SER A 299 -26.57 -14.43 -14.11
C SER A 299 -27.31 -14.25 -15.46
N GLY A 300 -28.48 -14.88 -15.64
CA GLY A 300 -29.39 -14.57 -16.74
C GLY A 300 -28.85 -14.91 -18.13
N GLY A 301 -27.97 -15.91 -18.22
CA GLY A 301 -27.49 -16.43 -19.51
C GLY A 301 -26.48 -15.54 -20.25
N ARG A 302 -25.92 -14.49 -19.63
CA ARG A 302 -24.80 -13.74 -20.22
C ARG A 302 -23.47 -14.41 -19.84
N PRO A 303 -22.72 -14.98 -20.80
CA PRO A 303 -21.39 -15.51 -20.50
C PRO A 303 -20.46 -14.40 -20.02
N VAL A 304 -19.76 -14.68 -18.91
CA VAL A 304 -18.71 -13.85 -18.31
C VAL A 304 -17.49 -13.81 -19.23
N LEU A 305 -17.17 -14.92 -19.90
CA LEU A 305 -16.18 -15.01 -20.97
C LEU A 305 -16.84 -15.65 -22.20
N ARG A 306 -16.55 -15.12 -23.38
CA ARG A 306 -17.11 -15.58 -24.66
C ARG A 306 -16.00 -15.80 -25.66
N ASP A 307 -15.96 -17.01 -26.20
CA ASP A 307 -15.10 -17.41 -27.32
C ASP A 307 -13.65 -16.90 -27.22
N ILE A 308 -13.04 -17.14 -26.06
CA ILE A 308 -11.67 -16.69 -25.79
C ILE A 308 -10.68 -17.67 -26.43
N GLU A 309 -9.93 -17.19 -27.41
CA GLU A 309 -8.71 -17.82 -27.92
C GLU A 309 -7.48 -17.07 -27.40
N TRP A 310 -6.63 -17.77 -26.66
CA TRP A 310 -5.40 -17.18 -26.14
C TRP A 310 -4.32 -18.23 -25.98
N ARG A 311 -3.14 -17.97 -26.56
CA ARG A 311 -1.95 -18.81 -26.44
C ARG A 311 -0.90 -18.04 -25.66
N ILE A 312 -0.39 -18.65 -24.59
CA ILE A 312 0.62 -18.04 -23.72
C ILE A 312 1.95 -18.77 -23.92
N GLY A 313 2.95 -18.01 -24.40
CA GLY A 313 4.30 -18.48 -24.63
C GLY A 313 5.20 -18.41 -23.37
N PRO A 314 6.35 -19.11 -23.38
CA PRO A 314 7.31 -19.08 -22.28
C PRO A 314 7.95 -17.69 -22.10
N GLY A 315 7.95 -17.21 -20.86
CA GLY A 315 8.60 -15.94 -20.50
C GLY A 315 7.78 -14.69 -20.83
N GLU A 316 6.57 -14.85 -21.39
CA GLU A 316 5.66 -13.73 -21.63
C GLU A 316 5.18 -13.14 -20.31
N ARG A 317 5.24 -11.81 -20.22
CA ARG A 317 4.72 -11.03 -19.09
C ARG A 317 3.49 -10.30 -19.57
N ILE A 318 2.32 -10.87 -19.32
CA ILE A 318 1.05 -10.34 -19.81
C ILE A 318 0.28 -9.73 -18.64
N GLY A 319 -0.10 -8.46 -18.77
CA GLY A 319 -1.00 -7.79 -17.84
C GLY A 319 -2.45 -7.94 -18.28
N ILE A 320 -3.29 -8.56 -17.44
CA ILE A 320 -4.74 -8.65 -17.69
C ILE A 320 -5.41 -7.44 -17.05
N VAL A 321 -5.96 -6.55 -17.88
CA VAL A 321 -6.66 -5.34 -17.45
C VAL A 321 -8.13 -5.37 -17.89
N GLY A 322 -9.00 -4.72 -17.13
CA GLY A 322 -10.43 -4.65 -17.42
C GLY A 322 -11.23 -4.19 -16.20
N ALA A 323 -12.50 -3.85 -16.39
CA ALA A 323 -13.38 -3.41 -15.31
C ALA A 323 -13.61 -4.52 -14.26
N ASN A 324 -14.06 -4.13 -13.07
CA ASN A 324 -14.53 -5.09 -12.08
C ASN A 324 -15.74 -5.89 -12.61
N GLY A 325 -15.76 -7.19 -12.35
CA GLY A 325 -16.78 -8.09 -12.91
C GLY A 325 -16.56 -8.51 -14.37
N ALA A 326 -15.56 -7.98 -15.08
CA ALA A 326 -15.28 -8.34 -16.49
C ALA A 326 -14.72 -9.76 -16.72
N GLY A 327 -14.59 -10.58 -15.66
CA GLY A 327 -14.12 -11.97 -15.78
C GLY A 327 -12.61 -12.20 -15.62
N LYS A 328 -11.83 -11.21 -15.15
CA LYS A 328 -10.37 -11.37 -14.93
C LYS A 328 -10.00 -12.56 -14.05
N SER A 329 -10.67 -12.70 -12.90
CA SER A 329 -10.46 -13.83 -11.98
C SER A 329 -10.92 -15.16 -12.57
N THR A 330 -11.97 -15.14 -13.38
CA THR A 330 -12.45 -16.31 -14.13
C THR A 330 -11.42 -16.75 -15.17
N LEU A 331 -10.80 -15.80 -15.87
CA LEU A 331 -9.75 -16.08 -16.86
C LEU A 331 -8.50 -16.68 -16.19
N LEU A 332 -8.07 -16.12 -15.06
CA LEU A 332 -6.98 -16.69 -14.26
C LEU A 332 -7.35 -18.10 -13.74
N GLY A 333 -8.58 -18.29 -13.27
CA GLY A 333 -9.07 -19.58 -12.81
C GLY A 333 -9.07 -20.66 -13.90
N LEU A 334 -9.36 -20.29 -15.15
CA LEU A 334 -9.24 -21.19 -16.31
C LEU A 334 -7.79 -21.60 -16.54
N ILE A 335 -6.85 -20.65 -16.45
CA ILE A 335 -5.41 -20.90 -16.66
C ILE A 335 -4.85 -21.83 -15.58
N ALA A 336 -5.28 -21.67 -14.33
CA ALA A 336 -4.87 -22.55 -13.23
C ALA A 336 -5.68 -23.84 -13.09
N GLY A 337 -6.70 -24.04 -13.91
CA GLY A 337 -7.57 -25.22 -13.85
C GLY A 337 -8.51 -25.26 -12.64
N THR A 338 -8.68 -24.16 -11.90
CA THR A 338 -9.64 -24.06 -10.79
C THR A 338 -11.07 -23.77 -11.27
N VAL A 339 -11.21 -23.23 -12.49
CA VAL A 339 -12.49 -23.03 -13.17
C VAL A 339 -12.49 -23.90 -14.42
N GLN A 340 -13.58 -24.65 -14.62
CA GLN A 340 -13.76 -25.42 -15.85
C GLN A 340 -14.51 -24.58 -16.91
N PRO A 341 -14.10 -24.67 -18.18
CA PRO A 341 -14.82 -24.02 -19.27
C PRO A 341 -16.20 -24.66 -19.46
N GLY A 342 -17.22 -23.85 -19.75
CA GLY A 342 -18.53 -24.37 -20.16
C GLY A 342 -18.54 -24.83 -21.61
N VAL A 343 -17.77 -24.14 -22.46
CA VAL A 343 -17.50 -24.47 -23.87
C VAL A 343 -16.02 -24.21 -24.16
N GLY A 344 -15.43 -24.97 -25.07
CA GLY A 344 -14.01 -24.88 -25.42
C GLY A 344 -13.12 -25.77 -24.55
N ARG A 345 -11.80 -25.64 -24.70
CA ARG A 345 -10.84 -26.42 -23.92
C ARG A 345 -9.64 -25.59 -23.49
N VAL A 346 -9.15 -25.90 -22.30
CA VAL A 346 -7.85 -25.44 -21.81
C VAL A 346 -6.84 -26.57 -22.05
N LYS A 347 -5.76 -26.30 -22.78
CA LYS A 347 -4.66 -27.24 -22.98
C LYS A 347 -3.53 -26.85 -22.02
N PRO A 348 -3.40 -27.52 -20.86
CA PRO A 348 -2.24 -27.33 -20.01
C PRO A 348 -1.03 -27.97 -20.69
N SER A 349 0.10 -27.27 -20.73
CA SER A 349 1.39 -27.94 -20.85
C SER A 349 1.77 -28.50 -19.47
N GLY A 350 2.61 -29.52 -19.36
CA GLY A 350 2.91 -30.27 -18.12
C GLY A 350 3.61 -29.49 -16.98
N TRP A 351 3.36 -28.19 -16.85
CA TRP A 351 3.91 -27.30 -15.84
C TRP A 351 2.88 -26.93 -14.79
N GLN A 352 3.37 -26.69 -13.57
CA GLN A 352 2.54 -26.29 -12.44
C GLN A 352 2.33 -24.77 -12.47
N CYS A 353 1.10 -24.33 -12.75
CA CYS A 353 0.70 -22.92 -12.60
C CYS A 353 0.50 -22.61 -11.12
N SER A 354 1.10 -21.52 -10.62
CA SER A 354 0.81 -20.99 -9.29
C SER A 354 0.17 -19.61 -9.44
N ILE A 355 -1.03 -19.44 -8.87
CA ILE A 355 -1.68 -18.13 -8.77
C ILE A 355 -1.37 -17.60 -7.38
N SER A 356 -0.75 -16.42 -7.33
CA SER A 356 -0.74 -15.60 -6.12
C SER A 356 -1.85 -14.56 -6.25
N THR A 357 -3.02 -14.84 -5.67
CA THR A 357 -3.94 -13.78 -5.29
C THR A 357 -3.34 -13.11 -4.04
N GLY A 358 -3.44 -11.79 -3.92
CA GLY A 358 -2.88 -11.02 -2.79
C GLY A 358 -3.54 -11.30 -1.43
N THR A 359 -3.98 -12.53 -1.17
CA THR A 359 -4.72 -12.94 0.03
C THR A 359 -4.23 -14.32 0.49
N ILE A 360 -3.46 -14.32 1.58
CA ILE A 360 -3.22 -15.40 2.57
C ILE A 360 -2.75 -16.77 2.04
N TRP A 361 -1.57 -17.18 2.53
CA TRP A 361 -0.92 -18.45 2.27
C TRP A 361 -1.71 -19.65 2.82
N HIS A 362 -2.11 -20.57 1.95
CA HIS A 362 -2.37 -21.96 2.33
C HIS A 362 -1.56 -22.90 1.45
N ARG A 363 -0.71 -23.71 2.09
CA ARG A 363 0.08 -24.78 1.49
C ARG A 363 -0.87 -25.92 1.15
N LEU A 364 -1.15 -26.17 -0.13
CA LEU A 364 -1.85 -27.39 -0.54
C LEU A 364 -0.92 -28.60 -0.37
N PRO A 365 -1.42 -29.74 0.15
CA PRO A 365 -0.61 -30.93 0.39
C PRO A 365 -0.24 -31.62 -0.93
N THR A 366 0.97 -32.15 -0.98
CA THR A 366 1.51 -33.00 -2.04
C THR A 366 0.76 -34.32 -2.08
N THR A 367 -0.03 -34.58 -3.14
CA THR A 367 -0.53 -35.92 -3.44
C THR A 367 0.56 -36.75 -4.09
N GLY A 368 0.74 -37.96 -3.57
CA GLY A 368 1.91 -38.83 -3.75
C GLY A 368 2.24 -39.26 -5.17
N SER A 369 3.53 -39.52 -5.37
CA SER A 369 4.07 -40.36 -6.43
C SER A 369 3.45 -41.77 -6.39
N PRO A 370 3.19 -42.42 -7.53
CA PRO A 370 3.00 -43.86 -7.54
C PRO A 370 4.35 -44.55 -7.32
N MET A 371 4.39 -45.49 -6.37
CA MET A 371 5.48 -46.44 -6.20
C MET A 371 5.47 -47.47 -7.34
N CYS A 372 6.68 -47.77 -7.84
CA CYS A 372 7.14 -48.92 -8.63
C CYS A 372 6.44 -49.24 -9.95
#